data_AF-A0A919YVF8-F1
#
_entry.id   AF-A0A919YVF8-F1
#
_cell.length_a   1.000
_cell.length_b   1.000
_cell.length_c   1.000
_cell.angle_alpha   90.00
_cell.angle_beta   90.00
_cell.angle_gamma   90.00
#
_symmetry.space_group_name_H-M   'P 1'
#
loop_
_entity.id
_entity.type
_entity.pdbx_description
1 polymer ?
#
loop_
_entity_poly.entity_id
_entity_poly.type
_entity_poly.pdbx_seq_one_letter_code
_entity_poly.pdbx_strand_id
1 'polypeptide(L)'
;MKMSYVVFCSVFLLTVLLAGCSDAGESRLNEYAIAKRVAFESLSPDERKSILPWKGETVMFLPNSKVPGYVKADGLSSEASIYKVQFFTSKDEFVGPIGVFVDVLSESVVGRQIRN
;
A
#
# COMPACT_ATOMS: atom_id res chain seq x y z
N MET A 1 -25.64 32.94 -39.80
CA MET A 1 -25.44 31.54 -39.35
C MET A 1 -23.96 31.30 -39.05
N LYS A 2 -23.44 31.76 -37.89
CA LYS A 2 -22.04 31.54 -37.47
C LYS A 2 -21.89 31.29 -35.96
N MET A 3 -22.99 31.29 -35.21
CA MET A 3 -22.98 31.32 -33.73
C MET A 3 -23.16 29.94 -33.07
N SER A 4 -23.48 28.89 -33.83
CA SER A 4 -23.79 27.56 -33.28
C SER A 4 -22.57 26.63 -33.16
N TYR A 5 -21.44 26.95 -33.81
CA TYR A 5 -20.24 26.09 -33.80
C TYR A 5 -19.35 26.27 -32.56
N VAL A 6 -19.41 27.44 -31.91
CA VAL A 6 -18.53 27.75 -30.76
C VAL A 6 -18.99 27.04 -29.49
N VAL A 7 -20.30 26.79 -29.35
CA VAL A 7 -20.86 26.11 -28.17
C VAL A 7 -20.55 24.60 -28.18
N PHE A 8 -20.48 23.97 -29.35
CA PHE A 8 -20.20 22.54 -29.44
C PHE A 8 -18.73 22.19 -29.11
N CYS A 9 -17.77 23.06 -29.47
CA CYS A 9 -16.36 22.85 -29.14
C CYS A 9 -16.05 23.03 -27.65
N SER A 10 -16.77 23.91 -26.92
CA SER A 10 -16.49 24.11 -25.49
C SER A 10 -17.01 22.97 -24.61
N VAL A 11 -18.10 22.32 -25.00
CA VAL A 11 -18.65 21.18 -24.25
C VAL A 11 -17.80 19.92 -24.47
N PHE A 12 -17.23 19.73 -25.66
CA PHE A 12 -16.35 18.60 -25.95
C PHE A 12 -14.96 18.74 -25.31
N LEU A 13 -14.46 19.98 -25.11
CA LEU A 13 -13.20 20.20 -24.40
C LEU A 13 -13.30 19.92 -22.89
N LEU A 14 -14.50 20.08 -22.30
CA LEU A 14 -14.72 19.89 -20.87
C LEU A 14 -14.79 18.40 -20.49
N THR A 15 -15.27 17.53 -21.39
CA THR A 15 -15.37 16.08 -21.13
C THR A 15 -14.01 15.37 -21.22
N VAL A 16 -13.09 15.87 -22.05
CA VAL A 16 -11.74 15.27 -22.22
C VAL A 16 -10.87 15.49 -20.98
N LEU A 17 -11.08 16.57 -20.21
CA LEU A 17 -10.33 16.83 -18.97
C LEU A 17 -10.71 15.90 -17.80
N LEU A 18 -11.91 15.29 -17.82
CA LEU A 18 -12.35 14.36 -16.78
C LEU A 18 -11.90 12.91 -17.01
N ALA A 19 -11.55 12.54 -18.24
CA ALA A 19 -11.12 11.18 -18.57
C ALA A 19 -9.61 10.94 -18.36
N GLY A 20 -8.82 11.98 -18.10
CA GLY A 20 -7.35 11.91 -18.16
C GLY A 20 -6.60 11.66 -16.85
N CYS A 21 -7.27 11.49 -15.71
CA CYS A 21 -6.60 11.50 -14.39
C CYS A 21 -6.95 10.35 -13.42
N SER A 22 -7.61 9.26 -13.85
CA SER A 22 -8.10 8.24 -12.90
C SER A 22 -7.14 7.07 -12.63
N ASP A 23 -6.25 6.74 -13.56
CA ASP A 23 -5.64 5.40 -13.57
C ASP A 23 -4.57 5.18 -12.48
N ALA A 24 -3.66 6.15 -12.30
CA ALA A 24 -2.52 6.01 -11.40
C ALA A 24 -2.87 6.08 -9.91
N GLY A 25 -3.96 6.77 -9.55
CA GLY A 25 -4.42 6.90 -8.16
C GLY A 25 -5.15 5.64 -7.68
N GLU A 26 -5.95 5.04 -8.55
CA GLU A 26 -6.74 3.84 -8.25
C GLU A 26 -5.84 2.60 -8.08
N SER A 27 -4.82 2.46 -8.93
CA SER A 27 -3.83 1.38 -8.84
C SER A 27 -3.11 1.33 -7.49
N ARG A 28 -2.65 2.48 -6.97
CA ARG A 28 -1.95 2.52 -5.67
C ARG A 28 -2.88 2.20 -4.50
N LEU A 29 -4.13 2.67 -4.54
CA LEU A 29 -5.12 2.34 -3.50
C LEU A 29 -5.38 0.83 -3.43
N ASN A 30 -5.43 0.16 -4.59
CA ASN A 30 -5.58 -1.29 -4.65
C ASN A 30 -4.36 -2.00 -4.03
N GLU A 31 -3.13 -1.59 -4.38
CA GLU A 31 -1.91 -2.15 -3.78
C GLU A 31 -1.85 -1.97 -2.26
N TYR A 32 -2.25 -0.80 -1.75
CA TYR A 32 -2.34 -0.55 -0.30
C TYR A 32 -3.33 -1.50 0.38
N ALA A 33 -4.49 -1.73 -0.23
CA ALA A 33 -5.50 -2.64 0.31
C ALA A 33 -4.99 -4.09 0.33
N ILE A 34 -4.32 -4.54 -0.75
CA ILE A 34 -3.69 -5.86 -0.84
C ILE A 34 -2.64 -6.03 0.26
N ALA A 35 -1.71 -5.08 0.37
CA ALA A 35 -0.65 -5.13 1.38
C ALA A 35 -1.23 -5.23 2.79
N LYS A 36 -2.22 -4.39 3.11
CA LYS A 36 -2.90 -4.40 4.42
C LYS A 36 -3.56 -5.74 4.70
N ARG A 37 -4.33 -6.28 3.74
CA ARG A 37 -5.03 -7.57 3.89
C ARG A 37 -4.05 -8.71 4.16
N VAL A 38 -3.06 -8.88 3.28
CA VAL A 38 -2.06 -9.96 3.39
C VAL A 38 -1.30 -9.85 4.71
N ALA A 39 -0.86 -8.63 5.08
CA ALA A 39 -0.16 -8.41 6.33
C ALA A 39 -1.02 -8.76 7.55
N PHE A 40 -2.29 -8.36 7.58
CA PHE A 40 -3.20 -8.65 8.69
C PHE A 40 -3.55 -10.15 8.79
N GLU A 41 -3.76 -10.82 7.65
CA GLU A 41 -4.05 -12.25 7.57
C GLU A 41 -2.85 -13.09 8.07
N SER A 42 -1.64 -12.59 7.89
CA SER A 42 -0.41 -13.24 8.38
C SER A 42 -0.22 -13.18 9.90
N LEU A 43 -1.01 -12.38 10.62
CA LEU A 43 -0.87 -12.21 12.07
C LEU A 43 -1.51 -13.36 12.84
N SER A 44 -0.83 -13.78 13.90
CA SER A 44 -1.40 -14.72 14.87
C SER A 44 -2.62 -14.12 15.57
N PRO A 45 -3.53 -14.95 16.13
CA PRO A 45 -4.67 -14.46 16.91
C PRO A 45 -4.28 -13.51 18.04
N ASP A 46 -3.17 -13.76 18.72
CA ASP A 46 -2.71 -12.94 19.84
C ASP A 46 -2.11 -11.61 19.38
N GLU A 47 -1.39 -11.61 18.26
CA GLU A 47 -0.94 -10.37 17.61
C GLU A 47 -2.15 -9.50 17.24
N ARG A 48 -3.17 -10.07 16.58
CA ARG A 48 -4.38 -9.34 16.19
C ARG A 48 -5.13 -8.74 17.38
N LYS A 49 -5.24 -9.49 18.49
CA LYS A 49 -5.85 -8.99 19.73
C LYS A 49 -5.09 -7.82 20.35
N SER A 50 -3.79 -7.73 20.13
CA SER A 50 -2.95 -6.67 20.69
C SER A 50 -2.98 -5.36 19.90
N ILE A 51 -3.51 -5.38 18.66
CA ILE A 51 -3.61 -4.19 17.81
C ILE A 51 -4.55 -3.17 18.44
N LEU A 52 -4.17 -1.90 18.39
CA LEU A 52 -4.96 -0.77 18.85
C LEU A 52 -5.72 -0.16 17.67
N PRO A 53 -7.03 -0.44 17.49
CA PRO A 53 -7.75 -0.03 16.27
C PRO A 53 -7.78 1.48 16.08
N TRP A 54 -7.79 2.24 17.18
CA TRP A 54 -7.82 3.71 17.18
C TRP A 54 -6.49 4.36 16.74
N LYS A 55 -5.36 3.63 16.76
CA LYS A 55 -4.08 4.12 16.20
C LYS A 55 -3.98 3.86 14.69
N GLY A 56 -4.86 3.04 14.14
CA GLY A 56 -4.81 2.61 12.74
C GLY A 56 -3.56 1.79 12.42
N GLU A 57 -3.24 1.75 11.12
CA GLU A 57 -2.04 1.13 10.59
C GLU A 57 -1.31 2.10 9.66
N THR A 58 -0.01 1.89 9.50
CA THR A 58 0.78 2.63 8.50
C THR A 58 1.16 1.68 7.39
N VAL A 59 0.87 2.04 6.14
CA VAL A 59 1.31 1.29 4.97
C VAL A 59 2.23 2.19 4.16
N MET A 60 3.43 1.68 3.87
CA MET A 60 4.48 2.45 3.20
C MET A 60 5.09 1.61 2.09
N PHE A 61 5.08 2.15 0.87
CA PHE A 61 5.87 1.59 -0.22
C PHE A 61 7.37 1.69 0.11
N LEU A 62 8.09 0.60 -0.06
CA LEU A 62 9.53 0.53 0.10
C LEU A 62 10.17 0.16 -1.23
N PRO A 63 10.93 1.07 -1.85
CA PRO A 63 11.74 0.68 -3.00
C PRO A 63 12.74 -0.41 -2.57
N ASN A 64 13.06 -1.32 -3.48
CA ASN A 64 13.95 -2.46 -3.20
C ASN A 64 15.26 -2.05 -2.49
N SER A 65 15.83 -0.88 -2.77
CA SER A 65 17.03 -0.35 -2.09
C SER A 65 16.85 -0.05 -0.59
N LYS A 66 15.62 0.15 -0.12
CA LYS A 66 15.26 0.48 1.28
C LYS A 66 14.72 -0.72 2.05
N VAL A 67 14.48 -1.85 1.39
CA VAL A 67 14.09 -3.10 2.07
C VAL A 67 15.28 -3.64 2.86
N PRO A 68 15.13 -3.93 4.17
CA PRO A 68 16.22 -4.42 5.00
C PRO A 68 16.81 -5.73 4.49
N GLY A 69 18.13 -5.90 4.62
CA GLY A 69 18.84 -7.09 4.10
C GLY A 69 18.32 -8.42 4.67
N TYR A 70 17.88 -8.44 5.92
CA TYR A 70 17.31 -9.65 6.55
C TYR A 70 15.94 -10.07 5.97
N VAL A 71 15.23 -9.16 5.29
CA VAL A 71 13.99 -9.46 4.54
C VAL A 71 14.33 -10.02 3.16
N LYS A 72 15.47 -9.63 2.59
CA LYS A 72 15.96 -10.09 1.29
C LYS A 72 16.65 -11.45 1.39
N ALA A 73 16.06 -12.39 2.12
CA ALA A 73 16.71 -13.66 2.40
C ALA A 73 16.93 -14.50 1.14
N ASP A 74 16.06 -14.42 0.11
CA ASP A 74 16.29 -15.08 -1.18
C ASP A 74 15.47 -14.40 -2.30
N GLY A 75 16.12 -14.07 -3.43
CA GLY A 75 15.44 -14.00 -4.73
C GLY A 75 14.36 -12.94 -4.97
N LEU A 76 14.28 -11.87 -4.17
CA LEU A 76 13.35 -10.76 -4.44
C LEU A 76 13.56 -10.23 -5.87
N SER A 77 12.52 -10.35 -6.70
CA SER A 77 12.53 -9.88 -8.09
C SER A 77 12.87 -8.39 -8.15
N SER A 78 13.58 -7.97 -9.19
CA SER A 78 13.79 -6.54 -9.47
C SER A 78 12.47 -5.79 -9.68
N GLU A 79 11.41 -6.51 -10.03
CA GLU A 79 10.06 -5.99 -10.25
C GLU A 79 9.18 -6.03 -8.98
N ALA A 80 9.68 -6.57 -7.87
CA ALA A 80 8.90 -6.70 -6.64
C ALA A 80 8.36 -5.35 -6.15
N SER A 81 7.08 -5.34 -5.74
CA SER A 81 6.42 -4.14 -5.22
C SER A 81 6.23 -4.31 -3.72
N ILE A 82 7.22 -3.85 -2.96
CA ILE A 82 7.29 -4.12 -1.52
C ILE A 82 6.63 -3.01 -0.72
N TYR A 83 5.72 -3.41 0.15
CA TYR A 83 5.10 -2.55 1.13
C TYR A 83 5.44 -3.01 2.54
N LYS A 84 5.73 -2.06 3.43
CA LYS A 84 5.78 -2.29 4.86
C LYS A 84 4.45 -1.86 5.48
N VAL A 85 3.80 -2.79 6.15
CA VAL A 85 2.60 -2.53 6.95
C VAL A 85 2.98 -2.57 8.42
N GLN A 86 2.64 -1.52 9.17
CA GLN A 86 2.87 -1.43 10.60
C GLN A 86 1.55 -1.39 11.36
N PHE A 87 1.38 -2.34 12.28
CA PHE A 87 0.27 -2.37 13.22
C PHE A 87 0.74 -1.94 14.60
N PHE A 88 0.11 -0.90 15.14
CA PHE A 88 0.39 -0.41 16.49
C PHE A 88 -0.34 -1.27 17.52
N THR A 89 0.35 -1.59 18.60
CA THR A 89 -0.12 -2.51 19.65
C THR A 89 -0.03 -1.88 21.04
N SER A 90 -0.71 -2.49 22.01
CA SER A 90 -0.56 -2.12 23.42
C SER A 90 0.84 -2.37 23.99
N LYS A 91 1.71 -3.07 23.26
CA LYS A 91 3.08 -3.42 23.67
C LYS A 91 4.15 -2.59 22.96
N ASP A 92 3.76 -1.58 22.18
CA ASP A 92 4.71 -0.82 21.35
C ASP A 92 5.81 -0.15 22.17
N GLU A 93 5.53 0.27 23.41
CA GLU A 93 6.51 0.88 24.30
C GLU A 93 7.64 -0.07 24.71
N PHE A 94 7.39 -1.38 24.67
CA PHE A 94 8.36 -2.41 25.07
C PHE A 94 9.09 -3.02 23.88
N VAL A 95 8.34 -3.33 22.82
CA VAL A 95 8.82 -4.18 21.72
C VAL A 95 8.57 -3.57 20.34
N GLY A 96 8.05 -2.34 20.28
CA GLY A 96 7.69 -1.65 19.04
C GLY A 96 6.46 -2.23 18.33
N PRO A 97 5.99 -1.56 17.26
CA PRO A 97 4.87 -2.03 16.44
C PRO A 97 5.22 -3.31 15.68
N ILE A 98 4.19 -4.05 15.28
CA ILE A 98 4.35 -5.20 14.39
C ILE A 98 4.55 -4.69 12.97
N GLY A 99 5.72 -4.91 12.38
CA GLY A 99 5.98 -4.61 10.98
C GLY A 99 5.96 -5.87 10.12
N VAL A 100 5.23 -5.85 9.01
CA VAL A 100 5.18 -6.93 8.02
C VAL A 100 5.56 -6.36 6.65
N PHE A 101 6.43 -7.07 5.93
CA PHE A 101 6.83 -6.72 4.57
C PHE A 101 6.09 -7.63 3.60
N VAL A 102 5.36 -7.04 2.66
CA VAL A 102 4.52 -7.74 1.69
C VAL A 102 4.98 -7.36 0.29
N ASP A 103 5.16 -8.37 -0.56
CA ASP A 103 5.20 -8.16 -2.01
C ASP A 103 3.77 -8.23 -2.55
N VAL A 104 3.25 -7.11 -3.04
CA VAL A 104 1.85 -7.04 -3.50
C VAL A 104 1.65 -7.75 -4.83
N LEU A 105 2.71 -7.98 -5.62
CA LEU A 105 2.59 -8.71 -6.89
C LEU A 105 2.38 -10.21 -6.68
N SER A 106 3.09 -10.78 -5.72
CA SER A 106 2.94 -12.18 -5.33
C SER A 106 1.94 -12.40 -4.17
N GLU A 107 1.35 -11.32 -3.65
CA GLU A 107 0.50 -11.30 -2.46
C GLU A 107 1.09 -12.07 -1.26
N SER A 108 2.40 -11.98 -1.08
CA SER A 108 3.12 -12.82 -0.12
C SER A 108 3.88 -12.01 0.93
N VAL A 109 4.02 -12.58 2.13
CA VAL A 109 4.86 -12.00 3.18
C VAL A 109 6.31 -12.37 2.90
N VAL A 110 7.11 -11.36 2.60
CA VAL A 110 8.55 -11.52 2.32
C VAL A 110 9.42 -11.30 3.56
N GLY A 111 8.83 -10.81 4.65
CA GLY A 111 9.51 -10.77 5.94
C GLY A 111 8.73 -10.05 7.02
N ARG A 112 9.30 -10.05 8.23
CA ARG A 112 8.74 -9.40 9.41
C ARG A 112 9.79 -8.51 10.07
N GLN A 113 9.37 -7.39 10.63
CA GLN A 113 10.23 -6.50 11.40
C GLN A 113 10.68 -7.20 12.68
N ILE A 114 11.99 -7.15 12.96
CA ILE A 114 12.55 -7.63 14.22
C ILE A 114 12.07 -6.72 15.35
N ARG A 115 11.61 -7.34 16.45
CA ARG A 115 11.16 -6.68 17.68
C ARG A 115 12.16 -6.99 18.79
N ASN A 116 12.36 -6.02 19.69
CA ASN A 116 13.14 -6.21 20.93
C ASN A 116 12.34 -6.99 21.98
#